data_AF-A0AAD9U8F5-F1
#
_entry.id   AF-A0AAD9U8F5-F1
#
_cell.length_a   1.000
_cell.length_b   1.000
_cell.length_c   1.000
_cell.angle_alpha   90.00
_cell.angle_beta   90.00
_cell.angle_gamma   90.00
#
_symmetry.space_group_name_H-M   'P 1'
#
loop_
_entity.id
_entity.type
_entity.pdbx_description
1 polymer ?
#
loop_
_entity_poly.entity_id
_entity_poly.type
_entity_poly.pdbx_seq_one_letter_code
_entity_poly.pdbx_strand_id
1 'polypeptide(L)'
;MTAWPTKDIRANYNKIVFKARELMRIVDNYIKNGFPNGWKNCIKNEATMDGNASEMKMFTFTSAYRLPFYETDFGCGKPLLVTLAQRGTKNTFSSTDTSDGKGIQVLVTLTEEDMAKLEQDPAILAYASSSN
;
A
#
# COMPACT_ATOMS: atom_id res chain seq x y z
N MET A 1 0.37 -7.36 26.96
CA MET A 1 -1.08 -7.43 26.68
C MET A 1 -1.44 -6.22 25.85
N THR A 2 -1.56 -6.36 24.53
CA THR A 2 -2.04 -5.27 23.66
C THR A 2 -3.57 -5.28 23.70
N ALA A 3 -4.16 -4.20 24.19
CA ALA A 3 -5.60 -4.02 24.19
C ALA A 3 -6.06 -3.86 22.73
N TRP A 4 -7.07 -4.65 22.33
CA TRP A 4 -7.70 -4.52 21.03
C TRP A 4 -8.25 -3.09 20.82
N PRO A 5 -8.29 -2.57 19.58
CA PRO A 5 -8.82 -1.25 19.30
C PRO A 5 -10.23 -1.13 19.83
N THR A 6 -10.55 0.04 20.37
CA THR A 6 -11.90 0.34 20.85
C THR A 6 -12.91 0.07 19.73
N LYS A 7 -14.15 -0.23 20.12
CA LYS A 7 -15.24 -0.56 19.18
C LYS A 7 -15.42 0.53 18.11
N ASP A 8 -15.22 1.78 18.48
CA ASP A 8 -15.34 2.95 17.59
C ASP A 8 -14.20 3.05 16.56
N ILE A 9 -12.96 2.78 16.98
CA ILE A 9 -11.80 2.72 16.07
C ILE A 9 -12.00 1.60 15.03
N ARG A 10 -12.44 0.42 15.49
CA ARG A 10 -12.74 -0.71 14.60
C ARG A 10 -13.86 -0.39 13.61
N ALA A 11 -14.93 0.27 14.08
CA ALA A 11 -16.02 0.68 13.22
C ALA A 11 -15.56 1.67 12.13
N ASN A 12 -14.59 2.53 12.44
CA ASN A 12 -14.01 3.44 11.46
C ASN A 12 -13.17 2.71 10.39
N TYR A 13 -12.29 1.79 10.79
CA TYR A 13 -11.52 0.99 9.83
C TYR A 13 -12.41 0.18 8.90
N ASN A 14 -13.48 -0.42 9.43
CA ASN A 14 -14.43 -1.18 8.61
C ASN A 14 -15.11 -0.31 7.54
N LYS A 15 -15.40 0.98 7.83
CA LYS A 15 -15.95 1.91 6.84
C LYS A 15 -14.96 2.16 5.70
N ILE A 16 -13.67 2.33 6.02
CA ILE A 16 -12.62 2.54 5.01
C ILE A 16 -12.47 1.29 4.13
N VAL A 17 -12.36 0.12 4.75
CA VAL A 17 -12.24 -1.17 4.05
C VAL A 17 -13.47 -1.43 3.16
N PHE A 18 -14.67 -1.11 3.66
CA PHE A 18 -15.90 -1.23 2.88
C PHE A 18 -15.84 -0.35 1.62
N LYS A 19 -15.51 0.94 1.76
CA LYS A 19 -15.36 1.85 0.61
C LYS A 19 -14.33 1.36 -0.39
N ALA A 20 -13.16 0.91 0.09
CA ALA A 20 -12.12 0.36 -0.78
C ALA A 20 -12.61 -0.84 -1.59
N ARG A 21 -13.35 -1.77 -0.95
CA ARG A 21 -13.93 -2.94 -1.63
C ARG A 21 -14.98 -2.57 -2.67
N GLU A 22 -15.81 -1.58 -2.38
CA GLU A 22 -16.79 -1.08 -3.36
C GLU A 22 -16.10 -0.48 -4.59
N LEU A 23 -15.04 0.31 -4.39
CA LEU A 23 -14.25 0.86 -5.49
C LEU A 23 -13.57 -0.23 -6.31
N MET A 24 -12.99 -1.25 -5.65
CA MET A 24 -12.39 -2.40 -6.36
C MET A 24 -13.41 -3.13 -7.23
N ARG A 25 -14.66 -3.30 -6.76
CA ARG A 25 -15.73 -3.91 -7.56
C ARG A 25 -16.06 -3.11 -8.82
N ILE A 26 -16.09 -1.79 -8.70
CA ILE A 26 -16.32 -0.90 -9.84
C ILE A 26 -15.19 -1.04 -10.85
N VAL A 27 -13.94 -1.03 -10.38
CA VAL A 27 -12.76 -1.25 -11.23
C VAL A 27 -12.87 -2.62 -11.90
N ASP A 28 -13.08 -3.71 -11.16
CA ASP A 28 -13.23 -5.06 -11.71
C ASP A 28 -14.29 -5.15 -12.80
N ASN A 29 -15.44 -4.51 -12.60
CA ASN A 29 -16.49 -4.44 -13.62
C ASN A 29 -15.99 -3.68 -14.86
N TYR A 30 -15.30 -2.56 -14.66
CA TYR A 30 -14.68 -1.81 -15.75
C TYR A 30 -13.63 -2.63 -16.53
N ILE A 31 -12.78 -3.40 -15.83
CA ILE A 31 -11.80 -4.33 -16.41
C ILE A 31 -12.51 -5.34 -17.33
N LYS A 32 -13.53 -6.01 -16.79
CA LYS A 32 -14.28 -7.08 -17.48
C LYS A 32 -14.99 -6.60 -18.74
N ASN A 33 -15.37 -5.32 -18.79
CA ASN A 33 -16.03 -4.71 -19.95
C ASN A 33 -15.06 -4.21 -21.04
N GLY A 34 -13.79 -4.65 -21.01
CA GLY A 34 -12.91 -4.57 -22.18
C GLY A 34 -11.89 -3.44 -22.18
N PHE A 35 -11.56 -2.86 -21.00
CA PHE A 35 -10.45 -1.93 -20.77
C PHE A 35 -10.00 -1.06 -21.98
N PRO A 36 -10.91 -0.30 -22.63
CA PRO A 36 -10.57 0.32 -23.91
C PRO A 36 -9.52 1.41 -23.66
N ASN A 37 -8.28 1.20 -24.15
CA ASN A 37 -7.14 2.11 -23.99
C ASN A 37 -6.69 2.38 -22.53
N GLY A 38 -7.04 1.49 -21.58
CA GLY A 38 -6.97 1.75 -20.13
C GLY A 38 -5.60 2.17 -19.57
N TRP A 39 -4.53 1.46 -19.92
CA TRP A 39 -3.21 1.70 -19.31
C TRP A 39 -2.62 3.07 -19.68
N LYS A 40 -2.84 3.52 -20.93
CA LYS A 40 -2.33 4.82 -21.43
C LYS A 40 -2.98 6.00 -20.72
N ASN A 41 -4.23 5.87 -20.27
CA ASN A 41 -4.96 6.93 -19.57
C ASN A 41 -4.65 6.94 -18.07
N CYS A 42 -4.45 5.78 -17.43
CA CYS A 42 -4.04 5.70 -16.03
C CYS A 42 -2.69 6.42 -15.78
N ILE A 43 -1.70 6.20 -16.64
CA ILE A 43 -0.36 6.82 -16.52
C ILE A 43 -0.40 8.32 -16.80
N LYS A 44 -1.22 8.77 -17.77
CA LYS A 44 -1.38 10.21 -18.06
C LYS A 44 -1.98 10.96 -16.88
N ASN A 45 -2.94 10.34 -16.18
CA ASN A 45 -3.59 10.96 -15.02
C ASN A 45 -2.66 11.07 -13.81
N GLU A 46 -1.77 10.08 -13.60
CA GLU A 46 -0.76 10.10 -12.54
C GLU A 46 0.22 11.27 -12.72
N ALA A 47 0.67 11.54 -13.95
CA ALA A 47 1.52 12.69 -14.27
C ALA A 47 0.81 14.06 -14.14
N THR A 48 -0.52 14.09 -14.23
CA THR A 48 -1.31 15.33 -14.05
C THR A 48 -1.81 15.54 -12.61
N MET A 49 -1.77 14.52 -11.76
CA MET A 49 -2.19 14.62 -10.35
C MET A 49 -1.19 15.36 -9.46
N ASP A 50 0.06 15.51 -9.91
CA ASP A 50 1.05 16.39 -9.27
C ASP A 50 0.78 17.88 -9.54
N GLY A 51 -0.17 18.23 -10.42
CA GLY A 51 -0.26 19.56 -11.01
C GLY A 51 -1.40 20.49 -10.56
N ASN A 52 -2.49 20.02 -9.94
CA ASN A 52 -3.62 20.93 -9.63
C ASN A 52 -4.66 20.45 -8.58
N ALA A 53 -4.24 19.88 -7.45
CA ALA A 53 -5.15 19.47 -6.37
C ALA A 53 -4.78 20.17 -5.05
N SER A 54 -5.04 21.47 -4.93
CA SER A 54 -4.62 22.26 -3.76
C SER A 54 -5.42 21.99 -2.46
N GLU A 55 -6.31 20.98 -2.41
CA GLU A 55 -7.03 20.62 -1.18
C GLU A 55 -7.10 19.11 -0.86
N MET A 56 -6.70 18.20 -1.75
CA MET A 56 -6.83 16.75 -1.50
C MET A 56 -5.46 16.06 -1.39
N LYS A 57 -5.11 15.60 -0.19
CA LYS A 57 -3.90 14.78 0.03
C LYS A 57 -4.15 13.37 -0.53
N MET A 58 -3.48 13.04 -1.63
CA MET A 58 -3.54 11.71 -2.23
C MET A 58 -2.51 10.78 -1.60
N PHE A 59 -2.92 9.53 -1.35
CA PHE A 59 -2.05 8.44 -0.91
C PHE A 59 -2.16 7.27 -1.89
N THR A 60 -1.02 6.74 -2.30
CA THR A 60 -0.96 5.60 -3.24
C THR A 60 -0.60 4.33 -2.49
N PHE A 61 -1.39 3.28 -2.70
CA PHE A 61 -1.18 1.97 -2.10
C PHE A 61 -0.95 0.92 -3.20
N THR A 62 0.19 0.25 -3.15
CA THR A 62 0.53 -0.85 -4.05
C THR A 62 0.71 -2.11 -3.22
N SER A 63 0.02 -3.19 -3.60
CA SER A 63 0.15 -4.49 -2.93
C SER A 63 0.68 -5.53 -3.90
N ALA A 64 1.82 -6.12 -3.54
CA ALA A 64 2.47 -7.21 -4.26
C ALA A 64 2.58 -8.48 -3.39
N TYR A 65 1.68 -8.58 -2.40
CA TYR A 65 1.49 -9.74 -1.53
C TYR A 65 0.98 -10.96 -2.31
N ARG A 66 1.48 -12.16 -1.96
CA ARG A 66 1.21 -13.47 -2.61
C ARG A 66 1.77 -13.61 -4.03
N LEU A 67 2.80 -12.86 -4.35
CA LEU A 67 3.57 -13.08 -5.56
C LEU A 67 4.78 -13.98 -5.24
N PRO A 68 5.16 -14.90 -6.14
CA PRO A 68 6.18 -15.93 -5.87
C PRO A 68 7.63 -15.38 -5.93
N PHE A 69 7.86 -14.17 -5.41
CA PHE A 69 9.16 -13.51 -5.49
C PHE A 69 10.25 -14.28 -4.74
N TYR A 70 9.96 -14.74 -3.51
CA TYR A 70 10.94 -15.50 -2.69
C TYR A 70 11.10 -16.96 -3.14
N GLU A 71 10.26 -17.45 -4.06
CA GLU A 71 10.39 -18.79 -4.64
C GLU A 71 11.33 -18.80 -5.85
N THR A 72 11.63 -17.64 -6.41
CA THR A 72 12.43 -17.50 -7.63
C THR A 72 13.92 -17.62 -7.33
N ASP A 73 14.65 -18.44 -8.10
CA ASP A 73 16.09 -18.58 -8.04
C ASP A 73 16.68 -18.50 -9.46
N PHE A 74 17.54 -17.52 -9.69
CA PHE A 74 18.19 -17.29 -10.98
C PHE A 74 19.59 -17.96 -11.09
N GLY A 75 19.92 -18.85 -10.16
CA GLY A 75 21.26 -19.45 -10.00
C GLY A 75 22.13 -18.74 -8.97
N CYS A 76 21.60 -17.71 -8.30
CA CYS A 76 22.26 -16.93 -7.25
C CYS A 76 21.69 -17.21 -5.85
N GLY A 77 20.80 -18.20 -5.73
CA GLY A 77 20.00 -18.44 -4.53
C GLY A 77 18.74 -17.57 -4.49
N LYS A 78 17.90 -17.85 -3.50
CA LYS A 78 16.63 -17.14 -3.29
C LYS A 78 16.85 -15.73 -2.72
N PRO A 79 15.99 -14.76 -3.04
CA PRO A 79 16.07 -13.41 -2.48
C PRO A 79 16.03 -13.41 -0.95
N LEU A 80 16.90 -12.62 -0.34
CA LEU A 80 16.84 -12.34 1.10
C LEU A 80 15.73 -11.32 1.43
N LEU A 81 15.53 -10.34 0.54
CA LEU A 81 14.58 -9.24 0.68
C LEU A 81 14.04 -8.85 -0.69
N VAL A 82 12.73 -8.63 -0.77
CA VAL A 82 12.05 -8.13 -1.97
C VAL A 82 11.29 -6.87 -1.62
N THR A 83 11.60 -5.78 -2.32
CA THR A 83 10.90 -4.50 -2.21
C THR A 83 10.43 -4.02 -3.58
N LEU A 84 9.39 -3.19 -3.60
CA LEU A 84 8.94 -2.53 -4.81
C LEU A 84 9.73 -1.23 -5.01
N ALA A 85 10.18 -0.99 -6.23
CA ALA A 85 10.87 0.25 -6.58
C ALA A 85 9.94 1.45 -6.33
N GLN A 86 10.38 2.37 -5.49
CA GLN A 86 9.65 3.59 -5.15
C GLN A 86 10.09 4.72 -6.07
N ARG A 87 9.16 5.27 -6.87
CA ARG A 87 9.48 6.23 -7.93
C ARG A 87 9.48 7.68 -7.45
N GLY A 88 10.15 7.98 -6.33
CA GLY A 88 10.32 9.34 -5.78
C GLY A 88 9.01 10.07 -5.43
N THR A 89 7.88 9.38 -5.44
CA THR A 89 6.56 9.92 -5.13
C THR A 89 6.34 9.95 -3.62
N LYS A 90 5.88 11.09 -3.11
CA LYS A 90 5.48 11.24 -1.70
C LYS A 90 4.16 10.51 -1.47
N ASN A 91 3.87 10.17 -0.21
CA ASN A 91 2.59 9.59 0.21
C ASN A 91 2.31 8.20 -0.37
N THR A 92 3.33 7.34 -0.43
CA THR A 92 3.20 6.00 -1.00
C THR A 92 3.40 4.90 0.02
N PHE A 93 2.68 3.81 -0.18
CA PHE A 93 2.72 2.59 0.63
C PHE A 93 2.82 1.41 -0.32
N SER A 94 3.87 0.60 -0.18
CA SER A 94 4.07 -0.61 -0.96
C SER A 94 4.21 -1.82 -0.05
N SER A 95 3.38 -2.85 -0.25
CA SER A 95 3.44 -4.08 0.54
C SER A 95 3.98 -5.29 -0.25
N THR A 96 4.80 -6.10 0.42
CA THR A 96 5.38 -7.36 -0.06
C THR A 96 5.29 -8.42 1.03
N ASP A 97 5.45 -9.70 0.67
CA ASP A 97 5.63 -10.77 1.66
C ASP A 97 6.95 -10.59 2.43
N THR A 98 7.00 -11.08 3.67
CA THR A 98 8.28 -11.32 4.35
C THR A 98 8.99 -12.54 3.74
N SER A 99 10.31 -12.62 3.89
CA SER A 99 11.10 -13.74 3.32
C SER A 99 10.75 -15.12 3.87
N ASP A 100 10.16 -15.17 5.06
CA ASP A 100 9.62 -16.40 5.66
C ASP A 100 8.18 -16.71 5.25
N GLY A 101 7.53 -15.82 4.49
CA GLY A 101 6.14 -15.94 4.03
C GLY A 101 5.09 -15.84 5.13
N LYS A 102 5.48 -15.49 6.38
CA LYS A 102 4.55 -15.47 7.54
C LYS A 102 3.94 -14.10 7.80
N GLY A 103 4.48 -13.05 7.20
CA GLY A 103 4.09 -11.68 7.44
C GLY A 103 4.03 -10.85 6.18
N ILE A 104 3.71 -9.57 6.38
CA ILE A 104 3.67 -8.55 5.34
C ILE A 104 4.70 -7.50 5.72
N GLN A 105 5.59 -7.17 4.79
CA GLN A 105 6.44 -5.99 4.87
C GLN A 105 5.74 -4.84 4.16
N VAL A 106 5.80 -3.65 4.75
CA VAL A 106 5.28 -2.42 4.13
C VAL A 106 6.40 -1.39 4.09
N LEU A 107 6.77 -0.96 2.89
CA LEU A 107 7.65 0.17 2.66
C LEU A 107 6.81 1.43 2.46
N VAL A 108 7.11 2.47 3.23
CA VAL A 108 6.32 3.70 3.33
C VAL A 108 7.19 4.90 2.98
N THR A 109 6.69 5.79 2.13
CA THR A 109 7.33 7.08 1.84
C THR A 109 6.37 8.22 2.17
N LEU A 110 6.76 9.02 3.16
CA LEU A 110 6.04 10.19 3.66
C LEU A 110 6.99 11.38 3.78
N THR A 111 6.46 12.55 4.10
CA THR A 111 7.29 13.65 4.60
C THR A 111 7.87 13.28 5.96
N GLU A 112 9.00 13.87 6.36
CA GLU A 112 9.60 13.62 7.69
C GLU A 112 8.60 13.89 8.82
N GLU A 113 7.81 14.97 8.71
CA GLU A 113 6.78 15.32 9.70
C GLU A 113 5.68 14.25 9.81
N ASP A 114 5.18 13.77 8.67
CA ASP A 114 4.14 12.73 8.65
C ASP A 114 4.70 11.37 9.10
N MET A 115 5.95 11.05 8.75
CA MET A 115 6.60 9.81 9.17
C MET A 115 6.81 9.79 10.68
N ALA A 116 7.26 10.89 11.27
CA ALA A 116 7.43 11.00 12.72
C ALA A 116 6.10 10.79 13.48
N LYS A 117 4.98 11.28 12.93
CA LYS A 117 3.64 11.02 13.50
C LYS A 117 3.24 9.55 13.35
N LEU A 118 3.51 8.94 12.20
CA LEU A 118 3.19 7.53 11.93
C LEU A 118 3.96 6.59 12.87
N GLU A 119 5.26 6.82 13.04
CA GLU A 119 6.15 6.01 13.88
C GLU A 119 5.81 6.09 15.37
N GLN A 120 5.21 7.19 15.81
CA GLN A 120 4.81 7.40 17.21
C GLN A 120 3.34 7.02 17.47
N ASP A 121 2.55 6.70 16.45
CA ASP A 121 1.12 6.39 16.61
C ASP A 121 0.93 5.04 17.35
N PRO A 122 0.37 5.03 18.57
CA PRO A 122 0.16 3.81 19.33
C PRO A 122 -0.77 2.80 18.63
N ALA A 123 -1.69 3.27 17.80
CA ALA A 123 -2.58 2.42 17.03
C ALA A 123 -1.85 1.71 15.89
N ILE A 124 -0.76 2.29 15.35
CA ILE A 124 0.10 1.65 14.35
C ILE A 124 1.11 0.73 15.03
N LEU A 125 1.77 1.19 16.09
CA LEU A 125 2.74 0.41 16.86
C LEU A 125 2.15 -0.86 17.49
N ALA A 126 0.84 -0.91 17.71
CA ALA A 126 0.15 -2.12 18.15
C ALA A 126 0.19 -3.27 17.11
N TYR A 127 0.45 -2.96 15.83
CA TYR A 127 0.38 -3.91 14.70
C TYR A 127 1.63 -3.95 13.82
N ALA A 128 2.50 -2.94 13.91
CA ALA A 128 3.68 -2.81 13.08
C ALA A 128 4.94 -2.70 13.95
N SER A 129 6.03 -3.24 13.42
CA SER A 129 7.38 -3.03 13.95
C SER A 129 8.24 -2.46 12.83
N SER A 130 9.06 -1.45 13.13
CA SER A 130 10.11 -1.03 12.21
C SER A 130 11.18 -2.14 12.13
N SER A 131 11.69 -2.39 10.93
CA SER A 131 12.95 -3.11 10.77
C SER A 131 14.06 -2.15 11.20
N ASN A 132 14.57 -2.31 12.42
CA ASN A 132 15.81 -1.68 12.89
C ASN A 132 17.03 -2.38 12.30
#